data_AF-A0A0B1S3G4-F1
#
_entry.id   AF-A0A0B1S3G4-F1
#
_cell.length_a   1.000
_cell.length_b   1.000
_cell.length_c   1.000
_cell.angle_alpha   90.00
_cell.angle_beta   90.00
_cell.angle_gamma   90.00
#
_symmetry.space_group_name_H-M   'P 1'
#
loop_
_entity.id
_entity.type
_entity.pdbx_description
1 polymer ?
#
loop_
_entity_poly.entity_id
_entity_poly.type
_entity_poly.pdbx_seq_one_letter_code
_entity_poly.pdbx_strand_id
1 'polypeptide(L)' 'MSNVSSDALGKIISHPHPPVRQKIINIKKDDLEMIMNELELPKSTVEKKLIEVNGDVIAAIKSFMGFDP' A
#
# COMPACT_ATOMS: atom_id res chain seq x y z
N MET A 1 8.27 -36.26 -31.68
CA MET A 1 7.83 -36.02 -30.29
C MET A 1 8.80 -35.03 -29.68
N SER A 2 8.45 -33.75 -29.66
CA SER A 2 9.27 -32.67 -29.10
C SER A 2 9.06 -32.63 -27.58
N ASN A 3 10.09 -33.03 -26.84
CA ASN A 3 10.16 -32.98 -25.40
C ASN A 3 10.36 -31.51 -24.97
N VAL A 4 9.27 -30.75 -24.87
CA VAL A 4 9.30 -29.38 -24.37
C VAL A 4 9.67 -29.40 -22.89
N SER A 5 10.85 -28.85 -22.62
CA SER A 5 11.57 -28.81 -21.34
C SER A 5 10.68 -28.34 -20.18
N SER A 6 10.38 -29.27 -19.28
CA SER A 6 9.69 -29.04 -17.99
C SER A 6 10.55 -28.23 -17.00
N ASP A 7 11.81 -27.98 -17.34
CA ASP A 7 12.84 -27.45 -16.44
C ASP A 7 12.75 -25.93 -16.23
N ALA A 8 12.15 -25.19 -17.17
CA ALA A 8 12.01 -23.74 -17.06
C ALA A 8 10.91 -23.32 -16.07
N LEU A 9 9.80 -24.07 -16.01
CA LEU A 9 8.69 -23.79 -15.10
C LEU A 9 9.03 -24.17 -13.65
N GLY A 10 9.80 -25.26 -13.45
CA GLY A 10 10.23 -25.69 -12.12
C GLY A 10 11.07 -24.63 -11.40
N LYS A 11 11.91 -23.89 -12.12
CA LYS A 11 12.79 -22.85 -11.52
C LYS A 11 12.03 -21.62 -11.01
N ILE A 12 10.86 -21.31 -11.57
CA ILE A 12 10.03 -20.18 -11.11
C ILE A 12 9.34 -20.53 -9.78
N ILE A 13 8.90 -21.78 -9.62
CA ILE A 13 8.22 -22.26 -8.41
C ILE A 13 9.22 -22.50 -7.26
N SER A 14 10.47 -22.83 -7.59
CA SER A 14 11.51 -23.19 -6.61
C SER A 14 12.16 -22.02 -5.89
N HIS A 15 11.87 -20.77 -6.28
CA HIS A 15 12.36 -19.61 -5.54
C HIS A 15 11.32 -19.23 -4.48
N PRO A 16 11.53 -19.54 -3.19
CA PRO A 16 10.73 -18.96 -2.14
C PRO A 16 10.87 -17.44 -2.26
N HIS A 17 9.76 -16.77 -2.59
CA HIS A 17 9.69 -15.32 -2.57
C HIS A 17 10.14 -14.88 -1.16
N PRO A 18 11.15 -14.01 -1.03
CA PRO A 18 11.55 -13.54 0.29
C PRO A 18 10.31 -12.97 0.98
N PRO A 19 10.09 -13.24 2.27
CA PRO A 19 8.89 -12.76 2.95
C PRO A 19 8.81 -11.26 2.74
N VAL A 20 7.76 -10.81 2.04
CA VAL A 20 7.47 -9.40 1.84
C VAL A 20 7.36 -8.83 3.26
N ARG A 21 8.36 -8.07 3.70
CA ARG A 21 8.34 -7.45 5.03
C ARG A 21 7.17 -6.49 5.04
N GLN A 22 6.05 -6.93 5.59
CA GLN A 22 4.88 -6.10 5.80
C GLN A 22 5.24 -5.05 6.85
N LYS A 23 5.46 -3.82 6.39
CA LYS A 23 5.68 -2.68 7.29
C LYS A 23 4.35 -2.40 7.99
N ILE A 24 4.31 -2.60 9.31
CA ILE A 24 3.17 -2.23 10.13
C ILE A 24 3.19 -0.70 10.26
N ILE A 25 2.12 -0.04 9.80
CA ILE A 25 1.95 1.40 9.89
C ILE A 25 0.83 1.64 10.92
N ASN A 26 1.15 2.36 11.98
CA ASN A 26 0.18 2.65 13.03
C ASN A 26 -0.61 3.92 12.68
N ILE A 27 -1.85 3.75 12.22
CA ILE A 27 -2.76 4.84 11.89
C ILE A 27 -3.73 5.03 13.07
N LYS A 28 -3.83 6.25 13.59
CA LYS A 28 -4.82 6.55 14.63
C LYS A 28 -6.20 6.66 14.02
N LYS A 29 -7.21 6.14 14.74
CA LYS A 29 -8.59 6.18 14.30
C LYS A 29 -9.13 7.62 14.18
N ASP A 30 -8.83 8.47 15.16
CA ASP A 30 -9.25 9.88 15.14
C ASP A 30 -8.71 10.65 13.93
N ASP A 31 -7.43 10.45 13.58
CA ASP A 31 -6.82 11.10 12.41
C ASP A 31 -7.47 10.63 11.10
N LEU A 32 -7.79 9.33 11.01
CA LEU A 32 -8.50 8.76 9.87
C LEU A 32 -9.92 9.34 9.73
N GLU A 33 -10.68 9.36 10.83
CA GLU A 33 -12.05 9.89 10.86
C GLU A 33 -12.09 11.40 10.58
N MET A 34 -11.12 12.16 11.11
CA MET A 34 -10.97 13.58 10.82
C MET A 34 -10.83 13.82 9.31
N ILE A 35 -9.88 13.15 8.64
CA ILE A 35 -9.68 13.37 7.20
C ILE A 35 -10.90 12.93 6.39
N MET A 36 -11.51 11.79 6.75
CA MET A 36 -12.72 11.31 6.07
C MET A 36 -13.87 12.32 6.14
N ASN A 37 -14.09 12.93 7.30
CA ASN A 37 -15.19 13.85 7.52
C ASN A 37 -14.91 15.22 6.88
N GLU A 38 -13.71 15.78 7.08
CA GLU A 38 -13.37 17.13 6.60
C GLU A 38 -13.23 17.19 5.08
N LEU A 39 -12.71 16.13 4.45
CA LEU A 39 -12.54 16.07 2.99
C LEU A 39 -13.66 15.28 2.29
N GLU A 40 -14.64 14.79 3.05
CA GLU A 40 -15.75 13.94 2.58
C GLU A 40 -15.26 12.73 1.75
N LEU A 41 -14.18 12.10 2.19
CA LEU A 41 -13.51 11.01 1.47
C LEU A 41 -13.88 9.62 2.01
N PRO A 42 -13.95 8.60 1.14
CA PRO A 42 -14.11 7.21 1.56
C PRO A 42 -12.94 6.73 2.42
N LYS A 43 -13.23 5.95 3.46
CA LYS A 43 -12.24 5.35 4.37
C LYS A 43 -11.07 4.69 3.64
N SER A 44 -11.36 3.83 2.66
CA SER A 44 -10.33 3.10 1.90
C SER A 44 -9.34 4.03 1.19
N THR A 45 -9.81 5.18 0.69
CA THR A 45 -8.98 6.18 0.03
C THR A 45 -8.02 6.82 1.02
N VAL A 46 -8.52 7.21 2.20
CA VAL A 46 -7.73 7.83 3.26
C VAL A 46 -6.73 6.85 3.86
N GLU A 47 -7.14 5.62 4.18
CA GLU A 47 -6.25 4.57 4.71
C GLU A 47 -5.11 4.28 3.74
N LYS A 48 -5.41 4.13 2.45
CA LYS A 48 -4.38 3.90 1.42
C LYS A 48 -3.36 5.03 1.39
N LYS A 49 -3.83 6.29 1.37
CA LYS A 49 -2.92 7.44 1.34
C LYS A 49 -2.07 7.52 2.61
N LEU A 50 -2.66 7.31 3.80
CA LEU A 50 -1.91 7.27 5.06
C LEU A 50 -0.86 6.18 5.07
N ILE A 51 -1.13 5.00 4.48
CA ILE A 51 -0.11 3.96 4.32
C ILE A 51 1.03 4.43 3.40
N GLU A 52 0.70 5.03 2.25
CA GLU A 52 1.68 5.56 1.28
C GLU A 52 2.63 6.59 1.93
N VAL A 53 2.09 7.48 2.78
CA VAL A 53 2.85 8.54 3.45
C VAL A 53 3.33 8.16 4.86
N ASN A 54 3.40 6.86 5.17
CA ASN A 54 3.92 6.35 6.44
C ASN A 54 3.20 6.83 7.71
N GLY A 55 1.90 7.11 7.60
CA GLY A 55 1.05 7.61 8.69
C GLY A 55 1.12 9.11 8.89
N ASP A 56 1.80 9.86 8.02
CA ASP A 56 1.85 11.32 8.09
C ASP A 56 0.53 11.95 7.62
N VAL A 57 -0.27 12.38 8.60
CA VAL A 57 -1.57 13.03 8.42
C VAL A 57 -1.46 14.30 7.57
N ILE A 58 -0.43 15.11 7.81
CA ILE A 58 -0.25 16.39 7.10
C ILE A 58 0.15 16.14 5.66
N ALA A 59 1.04 15.18 5.40
CA ALA A 59 1.40 14.79 4.05
C ALA A 59 0.18 14.22 3.28
N ALA A 60 -0.66 13.43 3.94
CA ALA A 60 -1.89 12.91 3.32
C ALA A 60 -2.85 14.04 2.92
N ILE A 61 -3.13 14.98 3.83
CA ILE A 61 -4.02 16.13 3.57
C ILE A 61 -3.45 16.99 2.43
N LYS A 62 -2.16 17.32 2.47
CA LYS A 62 -1.51 18.09 1.41
C LYS A 62 -1.63 17.40 0.04
N SER A 63 -1.39 16.09 -0.01
CA SER A 63 -1.53 15.31 -1.25
C SER A 63 -2.97 15.34 -1.77
N PHE A 64 -3.99 15.20 -0.89
CA PHE A 64 -5.40 15.30 -1.30
C PHE A 64 -5.80 16.69 -1.79
N MET A 65 -5.21 17.75 -1.24
CA MET A 65 -5.49 19.14 -1.61
C MET A 65 -4.66 19.62 -2.82
N GLY A 66 -3.80 18.77 -3.39
CA GLY A 66 -2.92 19.16 -4.50
C GLY A 66 -1.74 20.04 -4.09
N PHE A 67 -1.39 20.06 -2.79
CA PHE A 67 -0.20 20.72 -2.24
C PHE A 67 0.98 19.75 -2.09
N ASP A 68 1.20 18.87 -3.08
CA ASP A 68 2.43 18.08 -3.14
C ASP A 68 3.64 19.00 -3.43
N PRO A 69 4.81 18.78 -2.82
CA PRO A 69 6.07 19.39 -3.28
C PRO A 69 6.48 18.90 -4.68
#